data_AF-A0A5F0LMN0-F1
#
_entry.id   AF-A0A5F0LMN0-F1
#
_cell.length_a   1.000
_cell.length_b   1.000
_cell.length_c   1.000
_cell.angle_alpha   90.00
_cell.angle_beta   90.00
_cell.angle_gamma   90.00
#
_symmetry.space_group_name_H-M   'P 1'
#
loop_
_entity.id
_entity.type
_entity.pdbx_description
1 polymer ?
#
loop_
_entity_poly.entity_id
_entity_poly.type
_entity_poly.pdbx_seq_one_letter_code
_entity_poly.pdbx_strand_id
1 'polypeptide(L)'
;MGIELELQLVNRRNYNLASDAVDLLTWIEPRELQKQIKLEMTQGMIELNSGIHTRVDELIEELKDLRGALNNGAQYLNIDVSGGGAHPFQHWNEQRITPSERFYHLHEKYGYLAKTFTVFGQHIHIGVANGDDALYLTHAFSRFVPHFIALSAA
;
A
#
# COMPACT_ATOMS: atom_id res chain seq x y z
N MET A 1 8.33 -14.33 -6.42
CA MET A 1 8.41 -12.94 -5.95
C MET A 1 7.02 -12.35 -5.94
N GLY A 2 6.72 -11.46 -5.00
CA GLY A 2 5.49 -10.69 -4.95
C GLY A 2 5.79 -9.23 -4.60
N ILE A 3 4.86 -8.34 -4.92
CA ILE A 3 4.94 -6.92 -4.60
C ILE A 3 3.68 -6.50 -3.85
N GLU A 4 3.89 -5.72 -2.79
CA GLU A 4 2.85 -4.94 -2.11
C GLU A 4 3.09 -3.46 -2.43
N LEU A 5 2.05 -2.72 -2.80
CA LEU A 5 2.09 -1.27 -3.03
C LEU A 5 1.07 -0.59 -2.13
N GLU A 6 1.56 0.22 -1.20
CA GLU A 6 0.73 1.11 -0.41
C GLU A 6 0.60 2.44 -1.16
N LEU A 7 -0.63 2.89 -1.36
CA LEU A 7 -0.94 4.03 -2.21
C LEU A 7 -1.83 5.03 -1.47
N GLN A 8 -1.67 6.30 -1.84
CA GLN A 8 -2.41 7.43 -1.30
C GLN A 8 -3.73 7.57 -2.06
N LEU A 9 -4.83 7.72 -1.33
CA LEU A 9 -6.09 8.20 -1.90
C LEU A 9 -6.15 9.72 -1.72
N VAL A 10 -6.28 10.46 -2.81
CA VAL A 10 -6.24 11.93 -2.80
C VAL A 10 -7.51 12.53 -3.37
N ASN A 11 -7.98 13.61 -2.75
CA ASN A 11 -9.16 14.33 -3.21
C ASN A 11 -8.83 15.17 -4.44
N ARG A 12 -9.65 15.11 -5.49
CA ARG A 12 -9.44 15.86 -6.74
C ARG A 12 -9.47 17.38 -6.61
N ARG A 13 -10.05 17.93 -5.53
CA ARG A 13 -10.21 19.38 -5.35
C ARG A 13 -9.00 20.04 -4.72
N ASN A 14 -8.37 19.38 -3.75
CA ASN A 14 -7.29 19.96 -2.95
C ASN A 14 -6.04 19.07 -2.87
N TYR A 15 -6.07 17.89 -3.49
CA TYR A 15 -5.02 16.87 -3.47
C TYR A 15 -4.59 16.39 -2.09
N ASN A 16 -5.36 16.68 -1.04
CA ASN A 16 -5.13 16.13 0.29
C ASN A 16 -5.69 14.70 0.39
N LEU A 17 -5.27 13.95 1.41
CA LEU A 17 -5.72 12.59 1.65
C LEU A 17 -7.25 12.52 1.82
N ALA A 18 -7.85 11.57 1.10
CA ALA A 18 -9.28 11.30 1.08
C ALA A 18 -9.59 10.05 1.92
N SER A 19 -10.59 10.08 2.80
CA SER A 19 -10.89 8.98 3.72
C SER A 19 -11.91 8.01 3.13
N ASP A 20 -11.63 7.51 1.94
CA ASP A 20 -12.60 6.82 1.08
C ASP A 20 -12.23 5.35 0.81
N ALA A 21 -11.17 4.81 1.44
CA ALA A 21 -10.67 3.45 1.15
C ALA A 21 -11.73 2.35 1.33
N VAL A 22 -12.56 2.45 2.38
CA VAL A 22 -13.62 1.46 2.66
C VAL A 22 -14.66 1.46 1.54
N ASP A 23 -15.11 2.65 1.14
CA ASP A 23 -16.10 2.80 0.07
C ASP A 23 -15.51 2.41 -1.28
N LEU A 24 -14.23 2.74 -1.53
CA LEU A 24 -13.52 2.40 -2.76
C LEU A 24 -13.51 0.90 -3.03
N LEU A 25 -13.31 0.07 -1.99
CA LEU A 25 -13.34 -1.37 -2.14
C LEU A 25 -14.66 -1.89 -2.71
N THR A 26 -15.78 -1.21 -2.46
CA THR A 26 -17.10 -1.63 -2.98
C THR A 26 -17.25 -1.42 -4.48
N TRP A 27 -16.38 -0.61 -5.09
CA TRP A 27 -16.38 -0.26 -6.52
C TRP A 27 -15.36 -1.04 -7.35
N ILE A 28 -14.60 -1.96 -6.73
CA ILE A 28 -13.57 -2.73 -7.44
C ILE A 28 -14.20 -3.87 -8.22
N GLU A 29 -14.05 -3.82 -9.54
CA GLU A 29 -14.43 -4.88 -10.46
C GLU A 29 -13.26 -5.21 -11.41
N PRO A 30 -13.07 -6.49 -11.79
CA PRO A 30 -13.82 -7.66 -11.32
C PRO A 30 -13.52 -8.00 -9.84
N ARG A 31 -14.51 -8.57 -9.13
CA ARG A 31 -14.37 -9.00 -7.72
C ARG A 31 -13.17 -9.89 -7.39
N GLU A 32 -12.62 -10.60 -8.37
CA GLU A 32 -11.40 -11.39 -8.15
C GLU A 32 -10.19 -10.49 -7.84
N LEU A 33 -10.07 -9.33 -8.50
CA LEU A 33 -9.02 -8.35 -8.21
C LEU A 33 -9.24 -7.67 -6.85
N GLN A 34 -10.48 -7.49 -6.41
CA GLN A 34 -10.79 -6.94 -5.08
C GLN A 34 -10.11 -7.74 -3.96
N LYS A 35 -9.92 -9.06 -4.12
CA LYS A 35 -9.23 -9.89 -3.11
C LYS A 35 -7.76 -9.53 -2.93
N GLN A 36 -7.16 -8.87 -3.91
CA GLN A 36 -5.78 -8.41 -3.93
C GLN A 36 -5.66 -6.92 -3.55
N ILE A 37 -6.77 -6.23 -3.29
CA ILE A 37 -6.77 -4.84 -2.82
C ILE A 37 -7.19 -4.83 -1.35
N LYS A 38 -6.37 -4.28 -0.47
CA LYS A 38 -6.56 -4.32 0.99
C LYS A 38 -6.68 -2.92 1.56
N LEU A 39 -7.49 -2.83 2.63
CA LEU A 39 -7.50 -1.65 3.48
C LEU A 39 -6.28 -1.65 4.36
N GLU A 40 -5.79 -0.45 4.62
CA GLU A 40 -4.67 -0.22 5.51
C GLU A 40 -5.07 0.56 6.75
N MET A 41 -4.10 0.86 7.63
CA MET A 41 -4.33 1.46 8.94
C MET A 41 -5.26 2.68 8.88
N THR A 42 -5.00 3.58 7.94
CA THR A 42 -5.80 4.79 7.73
C THR A 42 -6.63 4.68 6.46
N GLN A 43 -7.80 5.32 6.46
CA GLN A 43 -8.71 5.31 5.31
C GLN A 43 -8.22 6.16 4.13
N GLY A 44 -7.10 6.88 4.30
CA GLY A 44 -6.37 7.58 3.23
C GLY A 44 -5.42 6.68 2.44
N MET A 45 -5.34 5.40 2.79
CA MET A 45 -4.39 4.45 2.25
C MET A 45 -5.11 3.22 1.70
N ILE A 46 -4.55 2.68 0.63
CA ILE A 46 -4.98 1.41 0.04
C ILE A 46 -3.75 0.61 -0.35
N GLU A 47 -3.81 -0.70 -0.19
CA GLU A 47 -2.71 -1.61 -0.53
C GLU A 47 -3.09 -2.50 -1.72
N LEU A 48 -2.18 -2.65 -2.68
CA LEU A 48 -2.27 -3.63 -3.77
C LEU A 48 -1.29 -4.76 -3.51
N ASN A 49 -1.77 -6.01 -3.55
CA ASN A 49 -0.96 -7.21 -3.33
C ASN A 49 -0.97 -8.10 -4.56
N SER A 50 0.20 -8.23 -5.20
CA SER A 50 0.34 -9.16 -6.33
C SER A 50 0.24 -10.62 -5.86
N GLY A 51 -0.05 -11.52 -6.79
CA GLY A 51 0.24 -12.93 -6.64
C GLY A 51 1.74 -13.24 -6.56
N ILE A 52 2.07 -14.53 -6.50
CA ILE A 52 3.45 -15.00 -6.54
C ILE A 52 3.84 -15.25 -8.00
N HIS A 53 4.88 -14.57 -8.45
CA HIS A 53 5.42 -14.70 -9.81
C HIS A 53 6.83 -15.27 -9.84
N THR A 54 7.20 -15.90 -10.95
CA THR A 54 8.61 -16.29 -11.23
C THR A 54 9.28 -15.34 -12.23
N ARG A 55 8.50 -14.45 -12.85
CA ARG A 55 8.92 -13.52 -13.89
C ARG A 55 8.40 -12.12 -13.60
N VAL A 56 9.23 -11.10 -13.83
CA VAL A 56 8.91 -9.70 -13.51
C VAL A 56 7.88 -9.11 -14.48
N ASP A 57 7.93 -9.49 -15.75
CA ASP A 57 6.97 -9.04 -16.77
C ASP A 57 5.54 -9.47 -16.45
N GLU A 58 5.33 -10.72 -16.04
CA GLU A 58 4.00 -11.22 -15.62
C GLU A 58 3.48 -10.47 -14.38
N LEU A 59 4.37 -10.22 -13.41
CA LEU A 59 4.05 -9.44 -12.21
C LEU A 59 3.62 -8.01 -12.56
N ILE A 60 4.34 -7.36 -13.47
CA ILE A 60 4.03 -5.99 -13.91
C ILE A 60 2.66 -5.93 -14.60
N GLU A 61 2.29 -6.92 -15.41
CA GLU A 61 0.97 -6.96 -16.02
C GLU A 61 -0.15 -7.11 -14.96
N GLU A 62 0.02 -7.98 -13.96
CA GLU A 62 -0.96 -8.07 -12.85
C GLU A 62 -1.09 -6.75 -12.09
N LEU A 63 0.03 -6.07 -11.78
CA LEU A 63 -0.01 -4.76 -11.11
C LEU A 63 -0.72 -3.69 -11.96
N LYS A 64 -0.60 -3.74 -13.29
CA LYS A 64 -1.33 -2.84 -14.19
C LYS A 64 -2.83 -3.10 -14.15
N ASP A 65 -3.24 -4.35 -14.11
CA ASP A 65 -4.65 -4.74 -14.00
C ASP A 65 -5.24 -4.28 -12.66
N LEU A 66 -4.52 -4.53 -11.55
CA LEU A 66 -4.90 -4.05 -10.22
C LEU A 66 -5.03 -2.53 -10.16
N ARG A 67 -4.03 -1.81 -10.67
CA ARG A 67 -4.06 -0.34 -10.76
C ARG A 67 -5.23 0.14 -11.63
N GLY A 68 -5.52 -0.56 -12.73
CA GLY A 68 -6.64 -0.26 -13.61
C GLY A 68 -7.98 -0.36 -12.87
N ALA A 69 -8.20 -1.47 -12.18
CA ALA A 69 -9.40 -1.67 -11.37
C ALA A 69 -9.54 -0.63 -10.26
N LEU A 70 -8.43 -0.31 -9.56
CA LEU A 70 -8.39 0.71 -8.52
C LEU A 70 -8.77 2.10 -9.07
N ASN A 71 -8.16 2.51 -10.18
CA ASN A 71 -8.44 3.80 -10.81
C ASN A 71 -9.88 3.90 -11.32
N ASN A 72 -10.44 2.82 -11.87
CA ASN A 72 -11.83 2.78 -12.29
C ASN A 72 -12.77 2.94 -11.09
N GLY A 73 -12.50 2.25 -9.97
CA GLY A 73 -13.25 2.41 -8.72
C GLY A 73 -13.18 3.84 -8.18
N ALA A 74 -11.99 4.45 -8.19
CA ALA A 74 -11.74 5.80 -7.70
C ALA A 74 -12.55 6.88 -8.43
N GLN A 75 -12.85 6.67 -9.72
CA GLN A 75 -13.67 7.60 -10.50
C GLN A 75 -15.08 7.78 -9.93
N TYR A 76 -15.68 6.74 -9.34
CA TYR A 76 -17.02 6.79 -8.74
C TYR A 76 -17.07 7.64 -7.46
N LEU A 77 -15.93 7.80 -6.79
CA LEU A 77 -15.80 8.55 -5.54
C LEU A 77 -15.17 9.94 -5.73
N ASN A 78 -14.85 10.32 -6.97
CA ASN A 78 -14.18 11.58 -7.29
C ASN A 78 -12.84 11.77 -6.51
N ILE A 79 -12.10 10.68 -6.35
CA ILE A 79 -10.75 10.65 -5.79
C ILE A 79 -9.76 10.18 -6.87
N ASP A 80 -8.48 10.45 -6.66
CA ASP A 80 -7.38 9.90 -7.44
C ASP A 80 -6.45 9.07 -6.54
N VAL A 81 -5.55 8.30 -7.18
CA VAL A 81 -4.57 7.47 -6.50
C VAL A 81 -3.17 7.98 -6.80
N SER A 82 -2.33 8.10 -5.78
CA SER A 82 -0.93 8.51 -5.92
C SER A 82 0.01 7.52 -5.22
N GLY A 83 1.21 7.35 -5.78
CA GLY A 83 2.35 6.79 -5.02
C GLY A 83 3.04 7.89 -4.21
N GLY A 84 4.26 7.62 -3.73
CA GLY A 84 5.09 8.53 -2.93
C GLY A 84 5.48 7.89 -1.59
N GLY A 85 6.42 8.46 -0.84
CA GLY A 85 6.78 7.95 0.48
C GLY A 85 5.95 8.55 1.61
N ALA A 86 5.82 9.87 1.63
CA ALA A 86 5.04 10.60 2.62
C ALA A 86 4.20 11.70 1.95
N HIS A 87 2.96 11.89 2.41
CA HIS A 87 2.14 12.97 1.89
C HIS A 87 2.67 14.33 2.38
N PRO A 88 2.90 15.32 1.49
CA PRO A 88 3.67 16.52 1.80
C PRO A 88 3.01 17.48 2.81
N PHE A 89 1.68 17.44 2.95
CA PHE A 89 0.93 18.38 3.81
C PHE A 89 -0.20 17.70 4.60
N GLN A 90 -0.12 16.39 4.80
CA GLN A 90 -1.18 15.68 5.55
C GLN A 90 -1.13 16.07 7.02
N HIS A 91 -2.30 16.20 7.62
CA HIS A 91 -2.43 16.35 9.07
C HIS A 91 -2.86 15.02 9.68
N TRP A 92 -1.98 14.43 10.51
CA TRP A 92 -2.21 13.12 11.10
C TRP A 92 -3.50 13.06 11.93
N ASN A 93 -3.89 14.16 12.57
CA ASN A 93 -5.09 14.23 13.43
C ASN A 93 -6.39 14.09 12.62
N GLU A 94 -6.38 14.48 11.34
CA GLU A 94 -7.49 14.35 10.40
C GLU A 94 -7.64 12.92 9.86
N GLN A 95 -6.61 12.08 9.98
CA GLN A 95 -6.66 10.70 9.52
C GLN A 95 -7.65 9.87 10.33
N ARG A 96 -8.42 9.06 9.60
CA ARG A 96 -9.41 8.11 10.15
C ARG A 96 -8.82 6.72 10.13
N ILE A 97 -8.91 6.03 11.26
CA ILE A 97 -8.53 4.61 11.35
C ILE A 97 -9.55 3.78 10.59
N THR A 98 -9.08 2.80 9.84
CA THR A 98 -9.95 1.83 9.17
C THR A 98 -10.69 0.99 10.22
N PRO A 99 -12.02 0.80 10.11
CA PRO A 99 -12.77 0.02 11.08
C PRO A 99 -12.39 -1.47 11.00
N SER A 100 -11.49 -1.92 11.87
CA SER A 100 -11.13 -3.33 12.01
C SER A 100 -10.64 -3.62 13.43
N GLU A 101 -10.91 -4.81 13.94
CA GLU A 101 -10.45 -5.23 15.27
C GLU A 101 -8.91 -5.14 15.39
N ARG A 102 -8.20 -5.56 14.35
CA ARG A 102 -6.72 -5.47 14.27
C ARG A 102 -6.24 -4.02 14.42
N PHE A 103 -6.86 -3.08 13.70
CA PHE A 103 -6.43 -1.68 13.71
C PHE A 103 -6.85 -0.96 14.99
N TYR A 104 -7.99 -1.32 15.59
CA TYR A 104 -8.39 -0.81 16.90
C TYR A 104 -7.42 -1.24 18.00
N HIS A 105 -6.99 -2.51 18.04
CA HIS A 105 -5.97 -2.95 18.99
C HIS A 105 -4.64 -2.19 18.81
N LEU A 106 -4.24 -1.90 17.56
CA LEU A 106 -3.02 -1.12 17.31
C LEU A 106 -3.20 0.34 17.76
N HIS A 107 -4.38 0.92 17.54
CA HIS A 107 -4.70 2.26 18.02
C HIS A 107 -4.74 2.33 19.56
N GLU A 108 -5.29 1.34 20.25
CA GLU A 108 -5.27 1.27 21.72
C GLU A 108 -3.84 1.20 22.26
N LYS A 109 -2.97 0.42 21.61
CA LYS A 109 -1.58 0.24 22.04
C LYS A 109 -0.70 1.47 21.79
N TYR A 110 -0.87 2.13 20.66
CA TYR A 110 0.02 3.21 20.20
C TYR A 110 -0.61 4.61 20.24
N GLY A 111 -1.91 4.71 20.54
CA GLY A 111 -2.65 5.96 20.62
C GLY A 111 -2.59 6.76 19.33
N TYR A 112 -2.21 8.04 19.45
CA TYR A 112 -2.11 8.95 18.32
C TYR A 112 -1.05 8.54 17.29
N LEU A 113 -0.03 7.77 17.69
CA LEU A 113 1.03 7.32 16.77
C LEU A 113 0.48 6.42 15.67
N ALA A 114 -0.60 5.67 15.92
CA ALA A 114 -1.25 4.87 14.87
C ALA A 114 -1.74 5.73 13.69
N LYS A 115 -2.12 7.00 13.93
CA LYS A 115 -2.49 7.94 12.87
C LYS A 115 -1.30 8.52 12.12
N THR A 116 -0.09 8.40 12.66
CA THR A 116 1.15 8.80 11.98
C THR A 116 1.69 7.71 11.04
N PHE A 117 1.11 6.50 11.08
CA PHE A 117 1.40 5.41 10.14
C PHE A 117 0.73 5.66 8.78
N THR A 118 0.93 6.86 8.24
CA THR A 118 0.52 7.25 6.90
C THR A 118 1.79 7.52 6.09
N VAL A 119 2.55 6.43 5.95
CA VAL A 119 3.74 6.32 5.10
C VAL A 119 3.38 5.26 4.08
N PHE A 120 3.77 5.48 2.84
CA PHE A 120 3.38 4.64 1.73
C PHE A 120 4.64 3.98 1.17
N GLY A 121 4.64 2.66 1.16
CA GLY A 121 5.78 1.84 0.76
C GLY A 121 5.51 0.99 -0.48
N GLN A 122 6.63 0.53 -1.06
CA GLN A 122 6.65 -0.63 -1.93
C GLN A 122 7.41 -1.73 -1.22
N HIS A 123 6.79 -2.90 -1.06
CA HIS A 123 7.44 -4.08 -0.50
C HIS A 123 7.67 -5.10 -1.60
N ILE A 124 8.87 -5.69 -1.63
CA ILE A 124 9.22 -6.76 -2.57
C ILE A 124 9.52 -8.03 -1.76
N HIS A 125 8.74 -9.06 -1.99
CA HIS A 125 8.83 -10.34 -1.30
C HIS A 125 9.55 -11.35 -2.19
N ILE A 126 10.67 -11.88 -1.73
CA ILE A 126 11.46 -12.90 -2.43
C ILE A 126 11.34 -14.23 -1.69
N GLY A 127 10.82 -15.25 -2.39
CA GLY A 127 10.77 -16.61 -1.87
C GLY A 127 12.17 -17.23 -1.88
N VAL A 128 12.50 -17.96 -0.81
CA VAL A 128 13.80 -18.61 -0.60
C VAL A 128 13.59 -20.07 -0.22
N ALA A 129 14.56 -20.93 -0.52
CA ALA A 129 14.39 -22.38 -0.40
C ALA A 129 14.30 -22.87 1.05
N ASN A 130 15.02 -22.23 1.97
CA ASN A 130 15.10 -22.59 3.38
C ASN A 130 15.50 -21.37 4.25
N GLY A 131 15.47 -21.56 5.57
CA GLY A 131 15.76 -20.50 6.54
C GLY A 131 17.23 -20.04 6.57
N ASP A 132 18.18 -20.93 6.30
CA ASP A 132 19.60 -20.58 6.28
C ASP A 132 19.91 -19.63 5.10
N ASP A 133 19.35 -19.94 3.92
CA ASP A 133 19.41 -19.07 2.75
C ASP A 133 18.73 -17.72 3.01
N ALA A 134 17.59 -17.73 3.73
CA ALA A 134 16.90 -16.50 4.12
C ALA A 134 17.80 -15.57 4.97
N LEU A 135 18.48 -16.14 5.96
CA LEU A 135 19.37 -15.39 6.85
C LEU A 135 20.60 -14.87 6.08
N TYR A 136 21.22 -15.74 5.27
CA TYR A 136 22.35 -15.37 4.44
C TYR A 136 22.01 -14.22 3.49
N LEU A 137 20.90 -14.32 2.76
CA LEU A 137 20.45 -13.30 1.82
C LEU A 137 20.11 -11.99 2.55
N THR A 138 19.42 -12.05 3.70
CA THR A 138 19.13 -10.85 4.50
C THR A 138 20.41 -10.10 4.86
N HIS A 139 21.43 -10.82 5.34
CA HIS A 139 22.73 -10.23 5.64
C HIS A 139 23.42 -9.69 4.37
N ALA A 140 23.38 -10.44 3.27
CA ALA A 140 23.98 -10.03 2.01
C ALA A 140 23.34 -8.76 1.43
N PHE A 141 22.01 -8.66 1.46
CA PHE A 141 21.23 -7.55 0.92
C PHE A 141 21.25 -6.30 1.81
N SER A 142 21.49 -6.45 3.12
CA SER A 142 21.51 -5.31 4.07
C SER A 142 22.41 -4.15 3.62
N ARG A 143 23.55 -4.46 2.98
CA ARG A 143 24.50 -3.47 2.43
C ARG A 143 23.91 -2.58 1.33
N PHE A 144 22.87 -3.05 0.64
CA PHE A 144 22.21 -2.33 -0.45
C PHE A 144 20.99 -1.53 0.00
N VAL A 145 20.50 -1.73 1.23
CA VAL A 145 19.33 -1.00 1.76
C VAL A 145 19.47 0.52 1.62
N PRO A 146 20.61 1.15 1.99
CA PRO A 146 20.76 2.60 1.80
C PRO A 146 20.71 3.05 0.34
N HIS A 147 21.18 2.20 -0.59
CA HIS A 147 21.15 2.49 -2.02
C HIS A 147 19.72 2.45 -2.56
N PHE A 148 18.92 1.46 -2.15
CA PHE A 148 17.51 1.40 -2.51
C PHE A 148 16.74 2.59 -1.97
N ILE A 149 16.94 2.96 -0.69
CA ILE A 149 16.32 4.15 -0.09
C ILE A 149 16.66 5.41 -0.90
N ALA A 150 17.93 5.59 -1.29
CA ALA A 150 18.35 6.75 -2.07
C ALA A 150 17.76 6.77 -3.49
N LEU A 151 17.71 5.60 -4.17
CA LEU A 151 17.16 5.48 -5.52
C LEU A 151 15.64 5.57 -5.55
N SER A 152 14.95 5.22 -4.47
CA SER A 152 13.49 5.23 -4.35
C SER A 152 12.95 6.44 -3.60
N ALA A 153 13.76 7.48 -3.38
CA ALA A 153 13.31 8.70 -2.72
C ALA A 153 12.17 9.36 -3.52
N ALA A 154 11.00 9.50 -2.88
CA ALA A 154 9.76 9.94 -3.50
C ALA A 154 8.94 10.82 -2.55
#